data_AF-S4Y286-F1
#
_entry.id   AF-S4Y286-F1
#
_cell.length_a   1.000
_cell.length_b   1.000
_cell.length_c   1.000
_cell.angle_alpha   90.00
_cell.angle_beta   90.00
_cell.angle_gamma   90.00
#
_symmetry.space_group_name_H-M   'P 1'
#
loop_
_entity.id
_entity.type
_entity.pdbx_description
1 polymer ?
#
loop_
_entity_poly.entity_id
_entity_poly.type
_entity_poly.pdbx_seq_one_letter_code
_entity_poly.pdbx_strand_id
1 'polypeptide(L)'
;MACVLALSLLWSVSGRAAPIEPRADVELFTRMGCPRCDEAKRFLTELEGRRPGLRTLVADVVEDRAALDRLRAIAEEQSTAALSVPAFYVRGVLVVGYAGRNVTGRRIEALLDSAPPPPAAAGESAASCPLAPEQPPCPADGAAPRPGVVDVPVLGRLDARDLGLPAFTVLLGLVDGFNPCAMWVLLFLLSFLATLRSRAKMLLIAGVFVLVSGLAYFAFMAAWLNFFLLVGASRAVQIALGAIAVLAGSVHIKDFFAWKRGVSLSIPESVKPGIYARMRAVVRAESLPAALVAAGVLAVMVNVVELLCTAGLPALYTQLLAEERLPVWKHYAYLGLYNVAYMADDMVMVGVAVATLSRRKLQEREGRWLKLLSGAIMVLLGLLLLLKPDWLAT
;
A
#
# COMPACT_ATOMS: atom_id res chain seq x y z
N MET A 1 36.36 64.90 -19.80
CA MET A 1 35.44 65.99 -19.41
C MET A 1 34.04 65.57 -19.87
N ALA A 2 33.34 64.77 -19.08
CA ALA A 2 32.51 65.16 -17.93
C ALA A 2 31.05 65.43 -18.35
N CYS A 3 30.25 64.37 -18.48
CA CYS A 3 28.78 64.44 -18.40
C CYS A 3 28.15 63.04 -18.25
N VAL A 4 28.55 62.30 -17.21
CA VAL A 4 27.77 61.19 -16.65
C VAL A 4 28.11 61.16 -15.17
N LEU A 5 27.22 61.68 -14.31
CA LEU A 5 27.15 61.51 -12.85
C LEU A 5 26.31 62.65 -12.25
N ALA A 6 25.01 62.43 -12.05
CA ALA A 6 24.17 63.05 -11.00
C ALA A 6 22.67 62.84 -11.30
N LEU A 7 22.19 61.60 -11.18
CA LEU A 7 20.77 61.35 -10.93
C LEU A 7 20.67 60.28 -9.83
N SER A 8 21.16 60.66 -8.66
CA SER A 8 21.01 59.95 -7.41
C SER A 8 20.65 61.01 -6.37
N LEU A 9 19.37 61.12 -6.05
CA LEU A 9 18.78 61.63 -4.80
C LEU A 9 17.33 62.05 -5.08
N LEU A 10 16.42 61.07 -5.05
CA LEU A 10 15.02 61.21 -4.64
C LEU A 10 14.50 59.78 -4.46
N TRP A 11 15.09 59.13 -3.46
CA TRP A 11 14.58 57.88 -2.90
C TRP A 11 13.50 58.25 -1.88
N SER A 12 12.41 57.46 -1.91
CA SER A 12 11.65 57.08 -0.72
C SER A 12 10.62 58.05 -0.16
N VAL A 13 9.45 58.13 -0.81
CA VAL A 13 8.15 58.03 -0.10
C VAL A 13 7.17 57.27 -0.99
N SER A 14 7.23 55.94 -0.99
CA SER A 14 6.11 55.10 -1.44
C SER A 14 5.32 54.66 -0.22
N GLY A 15 4.03 54.98 -0.24
CA GLY A 15 3.10 54.84 0.87
C GLY A 15 3.00 53.42 1.42
N ARG A 16 2.80 53.36 2.74
CA ARG A 16 2.24 52.21 3.44
C ARG A 16 0.84 51.92 2.93
N ALA A 17 0.55 50.65 2.67
CA ALA A 17 -0.33 49.82 3.48
C ALA A 17 -0.85 48.67 2.60
N ALA A 18 -0.50 47.45 3.02
CA ALA A 18 -1.01 46.21 2.44
C ALA A 18 -2.54 46.18 2.47
N PRO A 19 -3.21 45.45 1.54
CA PRO A 19 -4.62 45.17 1.70
C PRO A 19 -4.80 44.35 2.98
N ILE A 20 -5.48 44.92 3.97
CA ILE A 20 -5.98 44.16 5.12
C ILE A 20 -7.15 43.34 4.58
N GLU A 21 -6.87 42.14 4.09
CA GLU A 21 -7.93 41.18 3.79
C GLU A 21 -8.70 40.87 5.07
N PRO A 22 -10.03 40.67 4.96
CA PRO A 22 -10.86 40.35 6.11
C PRO A 22 -10.29 39.09 6.80
N ARG A 23 -9.81 39.26 8.04
CA ARG A 23 -9.42 38.13 8.90
C ARG A 23 -10.69 37.33 9.23
N ALA A 24 -11.03 36.38 8.36
CA ALA A 24 -11.92 35.29 8.71
C ALA A 24 -11.24 34.49 9.84
N ASP A 25 -12.01 34.08 10.84
CA ASP A 25 -11.55 33.21 11.91
C ASP A 25 -11.27 31.80 11.37
N VAL A 26 -12.04 31.40 10.36
CA VAL A 26 -11.91 30.14 9.64
C VAL A 26 -12.05 30.40 8.14
N GLU A 27 -11.04 30.04 7.38
CA GLU A 27 -11.11 30.01 5.91
C GLU A 27 -11.07 28.56 5.42
N LEU A 28 -12.06 28.17 4.63
CA LEU A 28 -12.19 26.83 4.04
C LEU A 28 -11.90 26.90 2.53
N PHE A 29 -10.84 26.24 2.13
CA PHE A 29 -10.49 26.00 0.73
C PHE A 29 -11.14 24.70 0.24
N THR A 30 -11.96 24.79 -0.81
CA THR A 30 -12.78 23.70 -1.35
C THR A 30 -12.61 23.55 -2.86
N ARG A 31 -13.16 22.48 -3.44
CA ARG A 31 -13.42 22.36 -4.88
C ARG A 31 -14.77 21.72 -5.16
N MET A 32 -15.35 22.01 -6.32
CA MET A 32 -16.50 21.27 -6.86
C MET A 32 -16.20 19.78 -7.08
N GLY A 33 -17.18 18.90 -6.78
CA GLY A 33 -17.06 17.44 -6.98
C GLY A 33 -16.24 16.69 -5.92
N CYS A 34 -16.05 17.29 -4.73
CA CYS A 34 -15.28 16.72 -3.62
C CYS A 34 -16.20 16.32 -2.45
N PRO A 35 -16.48 15.02 -2.22
CA PRO A 35 -17.39 14.58 -1.16
C PRO A 35 -16.99 15.04 0.25
N ARG A 36 -15.68 15.00 0.55
CA ARG A 36 -15.15 15.48 1.84
C ARG A 36 -15.27 17.00 2.00
N CYS A 37 -15.28 17.74 0.90
CA CYS A 37 -15.46 19.19 0.91
C CYS A 37 -16.92 19.56 1.23
N ASP A 38 -17.89 18.75 0.78
CA ASP A 38 -19.31 18.95 1.13
C ASP A 38 -19.58 18.68 2.61
N GLU A 39 -18.89 17.69 3.19
CA GLU A 39 -18.93 17.44 4.64
C GLU A 39 -18.28 18.57 5.44
N ALA A 40 -17.14 19.08 4.97
CA ALA A 40 -16.47 20.24 5.56
C ALA A 40 -17.37 21.50 5.54
N LYS A 41 -18.06 21.76 4.43
CA LYS A 41 -19.04 22.86 4.32
C LYS A 41 -20.19 22.70 5.32
N ARG A 42 -20.78 21.49 5.42
CA ARG A 42 -21.86 21.21 6.39
C ARG A 42 -21.41 21.46 7.83
N PHE A 43 -20.20 21.00 8.18
CA PHE A 43 -19.62 21.26 9.50
C PHE A 43 -19.42 22.74 9.78
N LEU A 44 -18.98 23.51 8.79
CA LEU A 44 -18.77 24.96 8.94
C LEU A 44 -20.10 25.67 9.22
N THR A 45 -21.17 25.32 8.51
CA THR A 45 -22.53 25.82 8.77
C THR A 45 -23.03 25.44 10.17
N GLU A 46 -22.79 24.20 10.64
CA GLU A 46 -23.10 23.80 12.02
C GLU A 46 -22.29 24.57 13.06
N LEU A 47 -21.05 24.96 12.73
CA LEU A 47 -20.15 25.70 13.63
C LEU A 47 -20.58 27.16 13.75
N GLU A 48 -20.99 27.79 12.65
CA GLU A 48 -21.60 29.13 12.62
C GLU A 48 -22.85 29.19 13.50
N GLY A 49 -23.73 28.18 13.40
CA GLY A 49 -24.95 28.09 14.21
C GLY A 49 -24.68 27.95 15.72
N ARG A 50 -23.55 27.33 16.09
CA ARG A 50 -23.14 27.15 17.50
C ARG A 50 -22.37 28.34 18.07
N ARG A 51 -21.75 29.18 17.21
CA ARG A 51 -20.91 30.31 17.61
C ARG A 51 -21.33 31.59 16.88
N PRO A 52 -22.40 32.27 17.34
CA PRO A 52 -22.85 33.52 16.75
C PRO A 52 -21.75 34.59 16.91
N GLY A 53 -21.05 34.91 15.82
CA GLY A 53 -19.91 35.81 15.79
C GLY A 53 -18.67 35.27 15.07
N LEU A 54 -18.64 33.97 14.75
CA LEU A 54 -17.55 33.36 13.98
C LEU A 54 -17.58 33.84 12.52
N ARG A 55 -16.49 34.44 12.04
CA ARG A 55 -16.36 34.85 10.63
C ARG A 55 -15.75 33.72 9.82
N THR A 56 -16.52 33.17 8.89
CA THR A 56 -16.10 32.09 8.01
C THR A 56 -15.98 32.60 6.58
N LEU A 57 -15.00 32.07 5.84
CA LEU A 57 -14.83 32.32 4.42
C LEU A 57 -14.71 30.97 3.70
N VAL A 58 -15.50 30.75 2.65
CA VAL A 58 -15.41 29.54 1.83
C VAL A 58 -14.95 29.95 0.44
N ALA A 59 -13.81 29.43 0.01
CA ALA A 59 -13.19 29.78 -1.26
C ALA A 59 -12.93 28.53 -2.11
N ASP A 60 -13.42 28.53 -3.35
CA ASP A 60 -13.20 27.42 -4.27
C ASP A 60 -11.90 27.64 -5.05
N VAL A 61 -10.93 26.74 -4.89
CA VAL A 61 -9.58 26.89 -5.48
C VAL A 61 -9.54 26.59 -6.98
N VAL A 62 -10.63 26.10 -7.57
CA VAL A 62 -10.76 25.86 -9.01
C VAL A 62 -11.38 27.07 -9.70
N GLU A 63 -12.40 27.67 -9.08
CA GLU A 63 -13.10 28.84 -9.63
C GLU A 63 -12.37 30.15 -9.33
N ASP A 64 -11.74 30.27 -8.15
CA ASP A 64 -11.02 31.46 -7.72
C ASP A 64 -9.50 31.23 -7.70
N ARG A 65 -8.80 31.88 -8.64
CA ARG A 65 -7.34 31.84 -8.71
C ARG A 65 -6.68 32.51 -7.51
N ALA A 66 -7.29 33.55 -6.95
CA ALA A 66 -6.75 34.24 -5.77
C ALA A 66 -6.79 33.32 -4.54
N ALA A 67 -7.83 32.51 -4.39
CA ALA A 67 -7.93 31.51 -3.33
C ALA A 67 -6.85 30.42 -3.42
N LEU A 68 -6.54 29.96 -4.64
CA LEU A 68 -5.46 28.99 -4.86
C LEU A 68 -4.09 29.57 -4.53
N ASP A 69 -3.82 30.81 -4.95
CA ASP A 69 -2.55 31.48 -4.68
C ASP A 69 -2.39 31.79 -3.18
N ARG A 70 -3.48 32.14 -2.49
CA ARG A 70 -3.51 32.30 -1.03
C ARG A 70 -3.21 30.99 -0.31
N LEU A 71 -3.81 29.87 -0.73
CA LEU A 71 -3.54 28.56 -0.15
C LEU A 71 -2.07 28.12 -0.36
N ARG A 72 -1.48 28.41 -1.53
CA ARG A 72 -0.06 28.16 -1.80
C ARG A 72 0.85 28.97 -0.88
N ALA A 73 0.60 30.27 -0.76
CA ALA A 73 1.39 31.14 0.11
C ALA A 73 1.37 30.65 1.58
N ILE A 74 0.20 30.25 2.09
CA ILE A 74 0.06 29.70 3.44
C ILE A 74 0.81 28.36 3.58
N ALA A 75 0.72 27.48 2.58
CA ALA A 75 1.41 26.19 2.60
C ALA A 75 2.94 26.33 2.56
N GLU A 76 3.46 27.31 1.80
CA GLU A 76 4.88 27.65 1.76
C GLU A 76 5.38 28.20 3.09
N GLU A 77 4.63 29.11 3.72
CA GLU A 77 4.96 29.67 5.05
C GLU A 77 5.07 28.58 6.12
N GLN A 78 4.25 27.53 6.04
CA GLN A 78 4.22 26.43 7.00
C GLN A 78 5.03 25.21 6.55
N SER A 79 5.88 25.34 5.52
CA SER A 79 6.71 24.25 4.97
C SER A 79 5.91 22.97 4.67
N THR A 80 4.63 23.11 4.31
CA THR A 80 3.71 22.00 4.08
C THR A 80 3.72 21.63 2.61
N ALA A 81 4.30 20.47 2.29
CA ALA A 81 4.50 20.05 0.91
C ALA A 81 3.25 19.45 0.22
N ALA A 82 2.12 19.33 0.94
CA ALA A 82 0.90 18.70 0.44
C ALA A 82 -0.26 19.72 0.37
N LEU A 83 -0.50 20.23 -0.83
CA LEU A 83 -1.68 21.03 -1.16
C LEU A 83 -2.84 20.09 -1.51
N SER A 84 -3.81 19.96 -0.61
CA SER A 84 -5.03 19.19 -0.88
C SER A 84 -6.26 19.88 -0.28
N VAL A 85 -7.42 19.65 -0.88
CA VAL A 85 -8.71 20.18 -0.41
C VAL A 85 -9.61 19.03 0.08
N PRO A 86 -10.45 19.24 1.11
CA PRO A 86 -10.68 20.50 1.82
C PRO A 86 -9.51 20.87 2.74
N ALA A 87 -9.18 22.17 2.84
CA ALA A 87 -8.19 22.68 3.79
C ALA A 87 -8.77 23.86 4.58
N PHE A 88 -8.46 23.93 5.86
CA PHE A 88 -8.90 25.00 6.76
C PHE A 88 -7.71 25.82 7.20
N TYR A 89 -7.81 27.14 7.10
CA TYR A 89 -6.88 28.06 7.74
C TYR A 89 -7.58 28.70 8.94
N VAL A 90 -7.08 28.39 10.14
CA VAL A 90 -7.70 28.79 11.41
C VAL A 90 -6.65 29.45 12.28
N ARG A 91 -6.82 30.75 12.56
CA ARG A 91 -5.91 31.54 13.41
C ARG A 91 -4.41 31.31 13.15
N GLY A 92 -4.00 31.31 11.88
CA GLY A 92 -2.59 31.14 11.53
C GLY A 92 -2.13 29.69 11.42
N VAL A 93 -3.01 28.70 11.55
CA VAL A 93 -2.69 27.27 11.42
C VAL A 93 -3.41 26.68 10.22
N LEU A 94 -2.66 26.04 9.32
CA LEU A 94 -3.22 25.29 8.21
C LEU A 94 -3.56 23.85 8.66
N VAL A 95 -4.81 23.44 8.46
CA VAL A 95 -5.32 22.09 8.71
C VAL A 95 -5.79 21.50 7.39
N VAL A 96 -5.06 20.49 6.90
CA VAL A 96 -5.33 19.86 5.60
C VAL A 96 -6.20 18.60 5.79
N GLY A 97 -7.26 18.50 4.99
CA GLY A 97 -8.22 17.39 5.00
C GLY A 97 -9.34 17.53 6.03
N TYR A 98 -10.42 16.76 5.82
CA TYR A 98 -11.54 16.65 6.75
C TYR A 98 -11.86 15.18 7.02
N ALA A 99 -11.72 14.75 8.27
CA ALA A 99 -11.97 13.39 8.76
C ALA A 99 -13.15 13.35 9.75
N GLY A 100 -14.15 14.22 9.55
CA GLY A 100 -15.35 14.30 10.39
C GLY A 100 -15.21 15.18 11.63
N ARG A 101 -16.35 15.39 12.30
CA ARG A 101 -16.49 16.30 13.45
C ARG A 101 -15.64 15.91 14.65
N ASN A 102 -15.52 14.62 14.94
CA ASN A 102 -14.84 14.13 16.14
C ASN A 102 -13.31 14.26 16.05
N VAL A 103 -12.75 14.34 14.84
CA VAL A 103 -11.30 14.42 14.60
C VAL A 103 -10.92 15.83 14.14
N THR A 104 -11.19 16.15 12.88
CA THR A 104 -10.84 17.47 12.31
C THR A 104 -11.69 18.57 12.93
N GLY A 105 -12.99 18.33 13.15
CA GLY A 105 -13.88 19.34 13.74
C GLY A 105 -13.47 19.77 15.15
N ARG A 106 -13.14 18.81 16.03
CA ARG A 106 -12.62 19.10 17.38
C ARG A 106 -11.30 19.84 17.34
N ARG A 107 -10.41 19.53 16.39
CA ARG A 107 -9.14 20.26 16.21
C ARG A 107 -9.38 21.71 15.80
N ILE A 108 -10.32 21.96 14.89
CA ILE A 108 -10.72 23.32 14.47
C ILE A 108 -11.31 24.09 15.66
N GLU A 109 -12.22 23.48 16.41
CA GLU A 109 -12.80 24.10 17.62
C GLU A 109 -11.73 24.42 18.66
N ALA A 110 -10.77 23.51 18.91
CA ALA A 110 -9.66 23.75 19.82
C ALA A 110 -8.75 24.91 19.38
N LEU A 111 -8.52 25.06 18.06
CA LEU A 111 -7.75 26.19 17.52
C LEU A 111 -8.49 27.53 17.66
N LEU A 112 -9.83 27.51 17.56
CA LEU A 112 -10.67 28.68 17.83
C LEU A 112 -10.77 29.03 19.32
N ASP A 113 -10.51 28.08 20.21
CA ASP A 113 -10.50 28.30 21.66
C ASP A 113 -9.11 28.71 22.18
N SER A 114 -8.05 28.45 21.41
CA SER A 114 -6.67 28.80 21.74
C SER A 114 -6.32 30.24 21.34
N ALA A 115 -5.48 30.92 22.13
CA ALA A 115 -4.98 32.25 21.79
C ALA A 115 -4.18 32.20 20.46
N PRO A 116 -4.24 33.24 19.60
CA PRO A 116 -3.52 33.25 18.34
C PRO A 116 -2.01 33.10 18.58
N PRO A 117 -1.29 32.24 17.82
CA PRO A 117 0.16 32.22 17.86
C PRO A 117 0.71 33.58 17.38
N PRO A 118 1.82 34.07 17.97
CA PRO A 118 2.46 35.30 17.49
C PRO A 118 2.93 35.12 16.04
N PRO A 119 2.85 36.16 15.19
CA PRO A 119 3.28 36.08 13.80
C PRO A 119 4.77 35.73 13.72
N ALA A 120 5.10 34.77 12.85
CA ALA A 120 6.45 34.26 12.66
C ALA A 120 7.41 35.39 12.27
N ALA A 121 8.31 35.74 13.19
CA ALA A 121 9.47 36.56 12.87
C ALA A 121 10.49 35.68 12.14
N ALA A 122 10.92 36.14 10.98
CA ALA A 122 11.92 35.52 10.14
C ALA A 122 13.25 35.34 10.89
N GLY A 123 13.80 34.12 10.78
CA GLY A 123 15.23 33.83 10.85
C GLY A 123 15.93 34.07 12.18
N GLU A 124 16.27 32.99 12.88
CA GLU A 124 17.66 32.72 13.27
C GLU A 124 17.82 31.29 13.78
N SER A 125 18.91 30.68 13.35
CA SER A 125 19.28 29.31 13.65
C SER A 125 19.96 29.22 15.02
N ALA A 126 19.88 28.02 15.59
CA ALA A 126 20.72 27.47 16.65
C ALA A 126 20.41 27.83 18.12
N ALA A 127 20.30 26.74 18.88
CA ALA A 127 20.63 26.58 20.29
C ALA A 127 19.78 27.36 21.31
N SER A 128 18.87 26.65 21.97
CA SER A 128 19.06 26.20 23.36
C SER A 128 17.74 25.65 23.91
N CYS A 129 17.74 24.39 24.33
CA CYS A 129 16.68 23.85 25.18
C CYS A 129 16.87 24.39 26.60
N PRO A 130 15.86 24.96 27.25
CA PRO A 130 15.76 24.95 28.69
C PRO A 130 15.06 23.65 29.12
N LEU A 131 15.78 22.80 29.85
CA LEU A 131 15.22 21.72 30.63
C LEU A 131 14.41 22.28 31.81
N ALA A 132 13.13 21.89 31.92
CA ALA A 132 12.39 21.80 33.19
C ALA A 132 11.15 20.87 33.02
N PRO A 133 10.67 20.21 34.09
CA PRO A 133 10.19 18.82 34.04
C PRO A 133 8.66 18.62 34.12
N GLU A 134 8.25 17.39 33.78
CA GLU A 134 6.97 16.71 34.04
C GLU A 134 5.68 17.26 33.42
N GLN A 135 5.27 16.67 32.30
CA GLN A 135 3.87 16.48 31.92
C GLN A 135 3.66 15.02 31.44
N PRO A 136 2.60 14.32 31.88
CA PRO A 136 2.37 12.91 31.52
C PRO A 136 2.07 12.76 30.01
N PRO A 137 2.37 11.60 29.40
CA PRO A 137 2.19 11.42 27.97
C PRO A 137 0.70 11.46 27.60
N CYS A 138 0.33 12.42 26.75
CA CYS A 138 -1.01 12.47 26.15
C CYS A 138 -1.25 11.21 25.28
N PRO A 139 -2.41 10.53 25.40
CA PRO A 139 -2.73 9.36 24.60
C PRO A 139 -2.97 9.77 23.14
N ALA A 140 -2.14 9.26 22.25
CA ALA A 140 -2.24 9.48 20.82
C ALA A 140 -3.25 8.51 20.19
N ASP A 141 -4.55 8.75 20.36
CA ASP A 141 -5.58 8.02 19.63
C ASP A 141 -6.50 9.01 18.90
N GLY A 142 -6.42 8.99 17.56
CA GLY A 142 -7.28 9.81 16.70
C GLY A 142 -6.65 10.23 15.39
N ALA A 143 -5.95 9.32 14.71
CA ALA A 143 -5.45 9.55 13.37
C ALA A 143 -6.53 9.24 12.32
N ALA A 144 -6.65 10.12 11.32
CA ALA A 144 -7.25 9.79 10.02
C ALA A 144 -6.65 8.49 9.46
N PRO A 145 -7.30 7.79 8.50
CA PRO A 145 -6.71 6.61 7.87
C PRO A 145 -5.34 6.97 7.33
N ARG A 146 -4.30 6.45 7.97
CA ARG A 146 -2.91 6.69 7.63
C ARG A 146 -2.51 5.54 6.70
N PRO A 147 -1.97 5.80 5.50
CA PRO A 147 -1.35 4.75 4.71
C PRO A 147 -0.23 4.16 5.56
N GLY A 148 -0.33 2.86 5.87
CA GLY A 148 0.59 2.15 6.75
C GLY A 148 -0.07 1.49 7.97
N VAL A 149 -1.35 1.71 8.25
CA VAL A 149 -2.08 0.94 9.26
C VAL A 149 -2.69 -0.30 8.59
N VAL A 150 -2.43 -1.48 9.14
CA VAL A 150 -3.05 -2.74 8.71
C VAL A 150 -3.65 -3.41 9.95
N ASP A 151 -4.97 -3.57 9.95
CA ASP A 151 -5.71 -4.22 11.04
C ASP A 151 -5.70 -5.75 10.81
N VAL A 152 -4.85 -6.49 11.54
CA VAL A 152 -4.74 -7.95 11.40
C VAL A 152 -5.61 -8.61 12.48
N PRO A 153 -6.54 -9.53 12.13
CA PRO A 153 -7.56 -10.04 13.06
C PRO A 153 -7.04 -10.81 14.29
N VAL A 154 -5.75 -11.16 14.34
CA VAL A 154 -5.11 -11.83 15.48
C VAL A 154 -4.09 -10.93 16.20
N LEU A 155 -3.50 -9.95 15.50
CA LEU A 155 -2.38 -9.13 16.00
C LEU A 155 -2.78 -7.67 16.30
N GLY A 156 -4.00 -7.25 15.93
CA GLY A 156 -4.49 -5.89 16.12
C GLY A 156 -4.01 -4.92 15.04
N ARG A 157 -4.17 -3.61 15.31
CA ARG A 157 -3.73 -2.52 14.43
C ARG A 157 -2.21 -2.44 14.38
N LEU A 158 -1.63 -2.61 13.19
CA LEU A 158 -0.21 -2.49 12.97
C LEU A 158 0.07 -1.24 12.14
N ASP A 159 0.63 -0.19 12.76
CA ASP A 159 1.06 1.03 12.08
C ASP A 159 2.52 0.87 11.60
N ALA A 160 2.78 1.14 10.32
CA ALA A 160 4.11 1.11 9.71
C ALA A 160 5.10 2.07 10.40
N ARG A 161 4.60 3.06 11.15
CA ARG A 161 5.41 3.97 11.98
C ARG A 161 5.77 3.40 13.35
N ASP A 162 4.95 2.50 13.91
CA ASP A 162 5.22 1.86 15.22
C ASP A 162 6.10 0.61 15.08
N LEU A 163 5.98 -0.13 13.96
CA LEU A 163 6.88 -1.24 13.61
C LEU A 163 8.14 -0.80 12.85
N GLY A 164 8.09 0.37 12.19
CA GLY A 164 9.09 0.79 11.22
C GLY A 164 8.91 0.09 9.86
N LEU A 165 9.18 0.82 8.78
CA LEU A 165 9.04 0.35 7.39
C LEU A 165 9.71 -1.02 7.12
N PRO A 166 10.88 -1.36 7.67
CA PRO A 166 11.48 -2.70 7.50
C PRO A 166 10.67 -3.84 8.11
N ALA A 167 10.18 -3.69 9.35
CA ALA A 167 9.43 -4.76 10.00
C ALA A 167 8.05 -4.94 9.36
N PHE A 168 7.40 -3.84 8.95
CA PHE A 168 6.18 -3.88 8.17
C PHE A 168 6.37 -4.61 6.83
N THR A 169 7.49 -4.34 6.15
CA THR A 169 7.88 -5.03 4.90
C THR A 169 8.02 -6.54 5.10
N VAL A 170 8.74 -6.94 6.17
CA VAL A 170 8.94 -8.36 6.48
C VAL A 170 7.62 -9.04 6.83
N LEU A 171 6.78 -8.39 7.63
CA LEU A 171 5.48 -8.96 8.00
C LEU A 171 4.58 -9.16 6.79
N LEU A 172 4.42 -8.15 5.94
CA LEU A 172 3.60 -8.28 4.74
C LEU A 172 4.16 -9.33 3.79
N GLY A 173 5.48 -9.37 3.59
CA GLY A 173 6.13 -10.40 2.79
C GLY A 173 5.85 -11.80 3.35
N LEU A 174 6.00 -12.02 4.66
CA LEU A 174 5.69 -13.32 5.27
C LEU A 174 4.22 -13.70 5.11
N VAL A 175 3.30 -12.76 5.32
CA VAL A 175 1.85 -13.01 5.15
C VAL A 175 1.53 -13.37 3.71
N ASP A 176 2.16 -12.71 2.74
CA ASP A 176 2.03 -13.02 1.32
C ASP A 176 2.67 -14.37 0.95
N GLY A 177 3.81 -14.73 1.56
CA GLY A 177 4.46 -16.04 1.35
C GLY A 177 3.55 -17.20 1.70
N PHE A 178 2.75 -17.09 2.77
CA PHE A 178 1.69 -18.06 3.11
C PHE A 178 0.47 -18.00 2.16
N ASN A 179 0.71 -17.85 0.86
CA ASN A 179 -0.30 -17.86 -0.18
C ASN A 179 -0.76 -19.29 -0.48
N PRO A 180 -2.06 -19.56 -0.36
CA PRO A 180 -2.55 -20.90 -0.59
C PRO A 180 -2.45 -21.34 -2.06
N CYS A 181 -2.27 -20.43 -3.03
CA CYS A 181 -1.96 -20.77 -4.44
C CYS A 181 -0.55 -21.35 -4.60
N ALA A 182 0.46 -20.73 -3.99
CA ALA A 182 1.86 -21.17 -4.02
C ALA A 182 2.05 -22.53 -3.35
N MET A 183 1.41 -22.71 -2.18
CA MET A 183 1.53 -23.96 -1.43
C MET A 183 1.15 -25.19 -2.26
N TRP A 184 0.12 -25.14 -3.11
CA TRP A 184 -0.28 -26.28 -3.94
C TRP A 184 0.77 -26.72 -4.94
N VAL A 185 1.36 -25.74 -5.61
CA VAL A 185 2.39 -25.97 -6.61
C VAL A 185 3.61 -26.54 -5.92
N LEU A 186 3.99 -25.95 -4.79
CA LEU A 186 5.13 -26.42 -4.04
C LEU A 186 4.91 -27.86 -3.55
N LEU A 187 3.69 -28.22 -3.10
CA LEU A 187 3.38 -29.60 -2.73
C LEU A 187 3.42 -30.58 -3.92
N PHE A 188 3.02 -30.15 -5.12
CA PHE A 188 3.19 -30.94 -6.34
C PHE A 188 4.67 -31.13 -6.67
N LEU A 189 5.44 -30.03 -6.61
CA LEU A 189 6.88 -30.03 -6.81
C LEU A 189 7.55 -30.98 -5.81
N LEU A 190 7.28 -30.84 -4.51
CA LEU A 190 7.82 -31.72 -3.47
C LEU A 190 7.42 -33.19 -3.66
N SER A 191 6.19 -33.47 -4.06
CA SER A 191 5.75 -34.86 -4.36
C SER A 191 6.52 -35.46 -5.53
N PHE A 192 6.89 -34.65 -6.51
CA PHE A 192 7.76 -35.04 -7.61
C PHE A 192 9.21 -35.21 -7.16
N LEU A 193 9.77 -34.23 -6.43
CA LEU A 193 11.14 -34.29 -5.94
C LEU A 193 11.36 -35.46 -4.97
N ALA A 194 10.37 -35.84 -4.16
CA ALA A 194 10.43 -37.01 -3.29
C ALA A 194 10.69 -38.33 -4.06
N THR A 195 10.36 -38.38 -5.36
CA THR A 195 10.72 -39.54 -6.21
C THR A 195 12.21 -39.55 -6.59
N LEU A 196 12.90 -38.40 -6.52
CA LEU A 196 14.33 -38.27 -6.72
C LEU A 196 15.06 -38.75 -5.46
N ARG A 197 15.72 -39.91 -5.53
CA ARG A 197 16.49 -40.50 -4.42
C ARG A 197 17.81 -39.77 -4.09
N SER A 198 18.00 -38.52 -4.53
CA SER A 198 19.24 -37.75 -4.34
C SER A 198 18.95 -36.37 -3.76
N ARG A 199 19.50 -36.10 -2.56
CA ARG A 199 19.37 -34.80 -1.88
C ARG A 199 20.01 -33.66 -2.67
N ALA A 200 21.12 -33.91 -3.37
CA ALA A 200 21.79 -32.89 -4.18
C ALA A 200 20.95 -32.47 -5.39
N LYS A 201 20.36 -33.43 -6.11
CA LYS A 201 19.45 -33.14 -7.23
C LYS A 201 18.19 -32.43 -6.73
N MET A 202 17.67 -32.85 -5.58
CA MET A 202 16.52 -32.24 -4.94
C MET A 202 16.78 -30.76 -4.61
N LEU A 203 17.89 -30.47 -3.92
CA LEU A 203 18.28 -29.11 -3.55
C LEU A 203 18.52 -28.24 -4.79
N LEU A 204 19.16 -28.79 -5.84
CA LEU A 204 19.42 -28.02 -7.06
C LEU A 204 18.13 -27.64 -7.80
N ILE A 205 17.22 -28.60 -7.99
CA ILE A 205 15.97 -28.37 -8.71
C ILE A 205 15.04 -27.45 -7.93
N ALA A 206 14.86 -27.71 -6.63
CA ALA A 206 14.04 -26.85 -5.76
C ALA A 206 14.68 -25.47 -5.60
N GLY A 207 16.01 -25.38 -5.46
CA GLY A 207 16.72 -24.11 -5.37
C GLY A 207 16.57 -23.27 -6.64
N VAL A 208 16.63 -23.88 -7.82
CA VAL A 208 16.34 -23.18 -9.09
C VAL A 208 14.89 -22.73 -9.15
N PHE A 209 13.93 -23.57 -8.72
CA PHE A 209 12.53 -23.17 -8.64
C PHE A 209 12.35 -21.93 -7.73
N VAL A 210 12.87 -21.98 -6.50
CA VAL A 210 12.79 -20.87 -5.52
C VAL A 210 13.48 -19.61 -6.05
N LEU A 211 14.67 -19.73 -6.63
CA LEU A 211 15.41 -18.59 -7.17
C LEU A 211 14.67 -17.93 -8.34
N VAL A 212 14.21 -18.73 -9.31
CA VAL A 212 13.47 -18.21 -10.48
C VAL A 212 12.13 -17.64 -10.03
N SER A 213 11.46 -18.27 -9.07
CA SER A 213 10.23 -17.78 -8.45
C SER A 213 10.44 -16.38 -7.87
N GLY A 214 11.50 -16.20 -7.08
CA GLY A 214 11.79 -14.93 -6.41
C GLY A 214 12.21 -13.84 -7.39
N LEU A 215 12.97 -14.18 -8.43
CA LEU A 215 13.32 -13.23 -9.49
C LEU A 215 12.09 -12.80 -10.29
N ALA A 216 11.22 -13.75 -10.65
CA ALA A 216 9.96 -13.45 -11.35
C ALA A 216 9.07 -12.55 -10.49
N TYR A 217 8.88 -12.90 -9.21
CA TYR A 217 8.06 -12.15 -8.28
C TYR A 217 8.57 -10.71 -8.09
N PHE A 218 9.88 -10.55 -7.85
CA PHE A 218 10.50 -9.24 -7.75
C PHE A 218 10.33 -8.42 -9.03
N ALA A 219 10.53 -9.04 -10.21
CA ALA A 219 10.34 -8.36 -11.49
C ALA A 219 8.88 -7.91 -11.68
N PHE A 220 7.91 -8.72 -11.27
CA PHE A 220 6.50 -8.33 -11.30
C PHE A 220 6.21 -7.17 -10.35
N MET A 221 6.64 -7.23 -9.10
CA MET A 221 6.45 -6.12 -8.16
C MET A 221 7.14 -4.84 -8.62
N ALA A 222 8.33 -4.94 -9.20
CA ALA A 222 9.04 -3.81 -9.80
C ALA A 222 8.25 -3.22 -10.98
N ALA A 223 7.76 -4.06 -11.90
CA ALA A 223 6.93 -3.62 -13.01
C ALA A 223 5.65 -2.93 -12.51
N TRP A 224 5.03 -3.49 -11.48
CA TRP A 224 3.86 -2.95 -10.80
C TRP A 224 4.16 -1.57 -10.20
N LEU A 225 5.21 -1.44 -9.37
CA LEU A 225 5.62 -0.17 -8.78
C LEU A 225 5.79 0.92 -9.84
N ASN A 226 6.51 0.63 -10.93
CA ASN A 226 6.69 1.58 -12.03
C ASN A 226 5.35 1.91 -12.71
N PHE A 227 4.47 0.94 -12.90
CA PHE A 227 3.12 1.19 -13.41
C PHE A 227 2.30 2.14 -12.52
N PHE A 228 2.32 1.97 -11.19
CA PHE A 228 1.64 2.90 -10.26
C PHE A 228 2.26 4.29 -10.25
N LEU A 229 3.59 4.39 -10.35
CA LEU A 229 4.30 5.67 -10.47
C LEU A 229 3.92 6.43 -11.74
N LEU A 230 3.62 5.73 -12.85
CA LEU A 230 3.26 6.36 -14.14
C LEU A 230 1.76 6.64 -14.31
N VAL A 231 0.90 5.72 -13.88
CA VAL A 231 -0.53 5.72 -14.22
C VAL A 231 -1.43 6.09 -13.02
N GLY A 232 -0.91 5.97 -11.79
CA GLY A 232 -1.70 6.10 -10.57
C GLY A 232 -2.64 4.92 -10.34
N ALA A 233 -3.04 4.70 -9.09
CA ALA A 233 -3.94 3.61 -8.71
C ALA A 233 -5.36 3.86 -9.26
N SER A 234 -5.73 3.21 -10.37
CA SER A 234 -7.07 3.34 -10.93
C SER A 234 -8.03 2.31 -10.33
N ARG A 235 -9.25 2.76 -10.00
CA ARG A 235 -10.34 1.91 -9.50
C ARG A 235 -10.66 0.76 -10.47
N ALA A 236 -10.44 0.96 -11.77
CA ALA A 236 -10.63 -0.05 -12.80
C ALA A 236 -9.71 -1.27 -12.62
N VAL A 237 -8.44 -1.06 -12.26
CA VAL A 237 -7.47 -2.15 -12.01
C VAL A 237 -7.86 -2.96 -10.78
N GLN A 238 -8.28 -2.30 -9.70
CA GLN A 238 -8.76 -2.98 -8.49
C GLN A 238 -10.00 -3.84 -8.76
N ILE A 239 -10.96 -3.32 -9.55
CA ILE A 239 -12.16 -4.07 -9.92
C ILE A 239 -11.80 -5.29 -10.77
N ALA A 240 -10.91 -5.14 -11.75
CA ALA A 240 -10.47 -6.24 -12.60
C ALA A 240 -9.81 -7.36 -11.78
N LEU A 241 -8.88 -7.01 -10.88
CA LEU A 241 -8.21 -7.97 -10.00
C LEU A 241 -9.18 -8.64 -9.03
N GLY A 242 -10.05 -7.87 -8.38
CA GLY A 242 -11.05 -8.39 -7.46
C GLY A 242 -12.01 -9.37 -8.15
N ALA A 243 -12.44 -9.07 -9.37
CA ALA A 243 -13.29 -9.96 -10.16
C ALA A 243 -12.57 -11.28 -10.49
N ILE A 244 -11.31 -11.22 -10.92
CA ILE A 244 -10.51 -12.43 -11.22
C ILE A 244 -10.33 -13.29 -9.95
N ALA A 245 -10.01 -12.66 -8.81
CA ALA A 245 -9.84 -13.35 -7.53
C ALA A 245 -11.15 -14.03 -7.07
N VAL A 246 -12.29 -13.36 -7.19
CA VAL A 246 -13.60 -13.94 -6.84
C VAL A 246 -13.94 -15.11 -7.77
N LEU A 247 -13.70 -14.99 -9.08
CA LEU A 247 -13.93 -16.08 -10.04
C LEU A 247 -13.06 -17.30 -9.73
N ALA A 248 -11.75 -17.10 -9.56
CA ALA A 248 -10.80 -18.17 -9.25
C ALA A 248 -11.12 -18.83 -7.90
N GLY A 249 -11.36 -18.02 -6.86
CA GLY A 249 -11.73 -18.51 -5.53
C GLY A 249 -13.05 -19.30 -5.54
N SER A 250 -14.03 -18.86 -6.31
CA SER A 250 -15.31 -19.57 -6.47
C SER A 250 -15.12 -20.94 -7.13
N VAL A 251 -14.22 -21.06 -8.12
CA VAL A 251 -13.88 -22.36 -8.72
C VAL A 251 -13.19 -23.27 -7.70
N HIS A 252 -12.30 -22.74 -6.85
CA HIS A 252 -11.66 -23.51 -5.77
C HIS A 252 -12.67 -24.04 -4.74
N ILE A 253 -13.63 -23.20 -4.31
CA ILE A 253 -14.71 -23.61 -3.41
C ILE A 253 -15.62 -24.64 -4.08
N LYS A 254 -16.02 -24.42 -5.33
CA LYS A 254 -16.83 -25.37 -6.10
C LYS A 254 -16.13 -26.73 -6.21
N ASP A 255 -14.83 -26.75 -6.48
CA ASP A 255 -14.08 -27.99 -6.58
C ASP A 255 -14.02 -28.78 -5.27
N PHE A 256 -14.13 -28.12 -4.11
CA PHE A 256 -14.26 -28.81 -2.81
C PHE A 256 -15.58 -29.59 -2.71
N PHE A 257 -16.72 -28.95 -3.04
CA PHE A 257 -18.05 -29.55 -2.88
C PHE A 257 -18.46 -30.45 -4.06
N ALA A 258 -18.04 -30.11 -5.28
CA ALA A 258 -18.40 -30.78 -6.53
C ALA A 258 -17.14 -31.15 -7.32
N TRP A 259 -16.33 -32.04 -6.73
CA TRP A 259 -15.07 -32.53 -7.31
C TRP A 259 -15.28 -33.09 -8.72
N LYS A 260 -14.54 -32.55 -9.71
CA LYS A 260 -14.58 -32.94 -11.14
C LYS A 260 -15.92 -32.80 -11.87
N ARG A 261 -16.90 -32.08 -11.32
CA ARG A 261 -18.14 -31.74 -12.05
C ARG A 261 -18.05 -30.30 -12.62
N GLY A 262 -18.18 -30.15 -13.93
CA GLY A 262 -18.17 -28.85 -14.63
C GLY A 262 -16.77 -28.24 -14.84
N VAL A 263 -16.68 -26.91 -14.85
CA VAL A 263 -15.41 -26.15 -14.99
C VAL A 263 -14.54 -26.40 -13.75
N SER A 264 -13.47 -27.18 -13.88
CA SER A 264 -12.52 -27.44 -12.81
C SER A 264 -11.12 -27.16 -13.34
N LEU A 265 -10.28 -26.51 -12.54
CA LEU A 265 -8.85 -26.32 -12.85
C LEU A 265 -8.04 -27.62 -12.70
N SER A 266 -8.72 -28.74 -12.46
CA SER A 266 -8.12 -30.07 -12.44
C SER A 266 -7.84 -30.56 -13.86
N ILE A 267 -6.67 -31.15 -14.09
CA ILE A 267 -6.29 -31.78 -15.35
C ILE A 267 -7.38 -32.82 -15.77
N PRO A 268 -8.02 -32.67 -16.95
CA PRO A 268 -9.02 -33.61 -17.44
C PRO A 268 -8.46 -35.03 -17.55
N GLU A 269 -9.23 -36.05 -17.17
CA GLU A 269 -8.81 -37.46 -17.20
C GLU A 269 -8.34 -37.91 -18.60
N SER A 270 -8.84 -37.28 -19.67
CA SER A 270 -8.50 -37.57 -21.07
C SER A 270 -7.09 -37.13 -21.49
N VAL A 271 -6.52 -36.07 -20.89
CA VAL A 271 -5.18 -35.56 -21.21
C VAL A 271 -4.09 -36.03 -20.26
N LYS A 272 -4.46 -36.61 -19.10
CA LYS A 272 -3.51 -37.20 -18.15
C LYS A 272 -2.55 -38.20 -18.82
N PRO A 273 -2.96 -39.17 -19.65
CA PRO A 273 -2.02 -40.14 -20.21
C PRO A 273 -0.92 -39.47 -21.05
N GLY A 274 -1.29 -38.47 -21.87
CA GLY A 274 -0.35 -37.73 -22.73
C GLY A 274 0.59 -36.81 -21.94
N ILE A 275 0.07 -36.10 -20.94
CA ILE A 275 0.89 -35.27 -20.04
C ILE A 275 1.85 -36.14 -19.23
N TYR A 276 1.37 -37.23 -18.63
CA TYR A 276 2.21 -38.16 -17.87
C TYR A 276 3.21 -38.89 -18.77
N ALA A 277 2.89 -39.18 -20.03
CA ALA A 277 3.83 -39.77 -20.98
C ALA A 277 4.94 -38.79 -21.37
N ARG A 278 4.62 -37.52 -21.67
CA ARG A 278 5.61 -36.47 -21.94
C ARG A 278 6.45 -36.16 -20.70
N MET A 279 5.81 -36.03 -19.54
CA MET A 279 6.50 -35.81 -18.28
C MET A 279 7.41 -37.00 -17.95
N ARG A 280 6.97 -38.25 -18.19
CA ARG A 280 7.80 -39.44 -17.99
C ARG A 280 8.91 -39.57 -19.05
N ALA A 281 8.74 -39.05 -20.26
CA ALA A 281 9.80 -38.99 -21.27
C ALA A 281 10.87 -37.95 -20.89
N VAL A 282 10.46 -36.78 -20.39
CA VAL A 282 11.35 -35.75 -19.83
C VAL A 282 12.06 -36.26 -18.57
N VAL A 283 11.38 -37.05 -17.74
CA VAL A 283 11.93 -37.63 -16.50
C VAL A 283 12.79 -38.87 -16.74
N ARG A 284 12.50 -39.66 -17.79
CA ARG A 284 13.35 -40.80 -18.22
C ARG A 284 14.58 -40.34 -18.99
N ALA A 285 14.54 -39.16 -19.61
CA ALA A 285 15.76 -38.48 -19.99
C ALA A 285 16.44 -38.03 -18.70
N GLU A 286 17.54 -38.67 -18.29
CA GLU A 286 18.33 -38.31 -17.12
C GLU A 286 19.03 -36.92 -17.24
N SER A 287 18.54 -36.03 -18.10
CA SER A 287 19.12 -34.72 -18.32
C SER A 287 18.68 -33.75 -17.22
N LEU A 288 19.54 -33.64 -16.21
CA LEU A 288 19.48 -32.58 -15.19
C LEU A 288 19.12 -31.20 -15.79
N PRO A 289 19.65 -30.77 -16.96
CA PRO A 289 19.25 -29.51 -17.59
C PRO A 289 17.75 -29.41 -17.92
N ALA A 290 17.12 -30.48 -18.41
CA ALA A 290 15.70 -30.46 -18.74
C ALA A 290 14.82 -30.31 -17.48
N ALA A 291 15.24 -30.93 -16.38
CA ALA A 291 14.58 -30.77 -15.08
C ALA A 291 14.71 -29.34 -14.54
N LEU A 292 15.87 -28.70 -14.71
CA LEU A 292 16.10 -27.31 -14.30
C LEU A 292 15.28 -26.33 -15.15
N VAL A 293 15.22 -26.52 -16.48
CA VAL A 293 14.37 -25.72 -17.36
C VAL A 293 12.89 -25.90 -17.01
N ALA A 294 12.44 -27.13 -16.78
CA ALA A 294 11.06 -27.39 -16.37
C ALA A 294 10.72 -26.74 -15.03
N ALA A 295 11.63 -26.79 -14.05
CA ALA A 295 11.47 -26.11 -12.77
C ALA A 295 11.39 -24.59 -12.92
N GLY A 296 12.24 -23.99 -13.75
CA GLY A 296 12.21 -22.55 -14.04
C GLY A 296 10.92 -22.11 -14.74
N VAL A 297 10.48 -22.84 -15.77
CA VAL A 297 9.20 -22.55 -16.46
C VAL A 297 8.01 -22.69 -15.52
N LEU A 298 8.02 -23.74 -14.69
CA LEU A 298 7.00 -23.94 -13.67
C LEU A 298 6.99 -22.77 -12.69
N ALA A 299 8.15 -22.33 -12.19
CA ALA A 299 8.25 -21.19 -11.27
C ALA A 299 7.65 -19.91 -11.86
N VAL A 300 7.97 -19.56 -13.12
CA VAL A 300 7.40 -18.37 -13.77
C VAL A 300 5.88 -18.49 -13.91
N MET A 301 5.39 -19.64 -14.39
CA MET A 301 3.95 -19.87 -14.56
C MET A 301 3.19 -19.73 -13.23
N VAL A 302 3.78 -20.20 -12.15
CA VAL A 302 3.19 -20.19 -10.81
C VAL A 302 3.11 -18.77 -10.28
N ASN A 303 4.17 -17.98 -10.44
CA ASN A 303 4.17 -16.57 -10.03
C ASN A 303 3.13 -15.73 -10.79
N VAL A 304 2.85 -16.07 -12.05
CA VAL A 304 1.75 -15.41 -12.80
C VAL A 304 0.40 -15.71 -12.18
N VAL A 305 0.15 -16.95 -11.76
CA VAL A 305 -1.11 -17.35 -11.11
C VAL A 305 -1.21 -16.73 -9.71
N GLU A 306 -0.11 -16.75 -8.96
CA GLU A 306 0.03 -16.17 -7.64
C GLU A 306 -0.26 -14.68 -7.61
N LEU A 307 0.27 -13.93 -8.60
CA LEU A 307 -0.06 -12.52 -8.77
C LEU A 307 -1.58 -12.30 -8.83
N LEU A 308 -2.34 -13.20 -9.45
CA LEU A 308 -3.81 -13.08 -9.50
C LEU A 308 -4.48 -13.40 -8.16
N CYS A 309 -3.84 -14.21 -7.30
CA CYS A 309 -4.36 -14.60 -5.99
C CYS A 309 -4.05 -13.57 -4.89
N THR A 310 -2.88 -12.92 -4.92
CA THR A 310 -2.41 -12.04 -3.83
C THR A 310 -1.98 -10.65 -4.27
N ALA A 311 -2.21 -10.23 -5.53
CA ALA A 311 -1.85 -8.89 -6.04
C ALA A 311 -2.27 -7.70 -5.14
N GLY A 312 -3.29 -7.85 -4.31
CA GLY A 312 -3.69 -6.84 -3.34
C GLY A 312 -2.57 -6.43 -2.37
N LEU A 313 -1.80 -7.39 -1.84
CA LEU A 313 -0.73 -7.10 -0.86
C LEU A 313 0.46 -6.37 -1.50
N PRO A 314 1.02 -6.81 -2.64
CA PRO A 314 2.04 -6.05 -3.36
C PRO A 314 1.54 -4.69 -3.84
N ALA A 315 0.27 -4.58 -4.27
CA ALA A 315 -0.28 -3.31 -4.71
C ALA A 315 -0.35 -2.29 -3.57
N LEU A 316 -0.87 -2.70 -2.40
CA LEU A 316 -0.91 -1.86 -1.20
C LEU A 316 0.51 -1.43 -0.78
N TYR A 317 1.44 -2.40 -0.75
CA TYR A 317 2.81 -2.14 -0.33
C TYR A 317 3.54 -1.20 -1.29
N THR A 318 3.43 -1.41 -2.60
CA THR A 318 4.06 -0.55 -3.60
C THR A 318 3.44 0.84 -3.65
N GLN A 319 2.14 0.97 -3.37
CA GLN A 319 1.50 2.27 -3.19
C GLN A 319 2.07 3.01 -1.97
N LEU A 320 2.13 2.34 -0.81
CA LEU A 320 2.72 2.93 0.40
C LEU A 320 4.16 3.40 0.15
N LEU A 321 4.94 2.56 -0.52
CA LEU A 321 6.33 2.85 -0.82
C LEU A 321 6.49 4.03 -1.80
N ALA A 322 5.57 4.18 -2.75
CA ALA A 322 5.54 5.30 -3.70
C ALA A 322 5.14 6.65 -3.07
N GLU A 323 4.39 6.62 -1.97
CA GLU A 323 4.01 7.82 -1.21
C GLU A 323 5.15 8.30 -0.29
N GLU A 324 6.06 7.40 0.10
CA GLU A 324 7.26 7.74 0.85
C GLU A 324 8.31 8.43 -0.04
N ARG A 325 8.85 9.58 0.39
CA ARG A 325 9.88 10.33 -0.36
C ARG A 325 11.26 9.68 -0.23
N LEU A 326 11.40 8.43 -0.67
CA LEU A 326 12.65 7.68 -0.64
C LEU A 326 13.44 7.83 -1.95
N PRO A 327 14.78 7.73 -1.93
CA PRO A 327 15.55 7.55 -3.15
C PRO A 327 15.19 6.22 -3.84
N VAL A 328 15.31 6.16 -5.16
CA VAL A 328 14.91 5.01 -5.99
C VAL A 328 15.53 3.69 -5.53
N TRP A 329 16.81 3.68 -5.14
CA TRP A 329 17.47 2.45 -4.67
C TRP A 329 16.83 1.87 -3.40
N LYS A 330 16.30 2.72 -2.50
CA LYS A 330 15.60 2.25 -1.29
C LYS A 330 14.29 1.56 -1.66
N HIS A 331 13.58 2.03 -2.68
CA HIS A 331 12.37 1.37 -3.16
C HIS A 331 12.66 -0.08 -3.59
N TYR A 332 13.70 -0.27 -4.41
CA TYR A 332 14.10 -1.61 -4.85
C TYR A 332 14.70 -2.46 -3.72
N ALA A 333 15.38 -1.86 -2.74
CA ALA A 333 15.86 -2.59 -1.57
C ALA A 333 14.70 -3.10 -0.69
N TYR A 334 13.66 -2.29 -0.50
CA TYR A 334 12.45 -2.64 0.22
C TYR A 334 11.62 -3.70 -0.51
N LEU A 335 11.49 -3.60 -1.84
CA LEU A 335 10.97 -4.66 -2.69
C LEU A 335 11.76 -5.97 -2.53
N GLY A 336 13.09 -5.89 -2.45
CA GLY A 336 13.95 -7.05 -2.22
C GLY A 336 13.72 -7.68 -0.85
N LEU A 337 13.61 -6.86 0.19
CA LEU A 337 13.32 -7.32 1.56
C LEU A 337 11.94 -7.99 1.63
N TYR A 338 10.93 -7.41 0.99
CA TYR A 338 9.60 -8.01 0.84
C TYR A 338 9.72 -9.40 0.21
N ASN A 339 10.43 -9.50 -0.92
CA ASN A 339 10.58 -10.73 -1.68
C ASN A 339 11.34 -11.82 -0.90
N VAL A 340 12.34 -11.45 -0.10
CA VAL A 340 13.05 -12.40 0.76
C VAL A 340 12.13 -12.96 1.85
N ALA A 341 11.32 -12.09 2.46
CA ALA A 341 10.34 -12.51 3.47
C ALA A 341 9.23 -13.38 2.85
N TYR A 342 8.75 -13.01 1.67
CA TYR A 342 7.82 -13.79 0.86
C TYR A 342 8.37 -15.19 0.55
N MET A 343 9.62 -15.29 0.11
CA MET A 343 10.19 -16.59 -0.28
C MET A 343 10.61 -17.46 0.93
N ALA A 344 10.48 -16.96 2.15
CA ALA A 344 10.98 -17.63 3.34
C ALA A 344 10.23 -18.95 3.63
N ASP A 345 8.93 -19.00 3.41
CA ASP A 345 8.12 -20.20 3.65
C ASP A 345 8.42 -21.31 2.63
N ASP A 346 8.62 -20.96 1.36
CA ASP A 346 9.09 -21.83 0.29
C ASP A 346 10.46 -22.45 0.63
N MET A 347 11.40 -21.62 1.10
CA MET A 347 12.72 -22.08 1.54
C MET A 347 12.62 -23.04 2.73
N VAL A 348 11.77 -22.73 3.72
CA VAL A 348 11.52 -23.59 4.89
C VAL A 348 10.95 -24.93 4.44
N MET A 349 9.94 -24.92 3.56
CA MET A 349 9.28 -26.14 3.11
C MET A 349 10.22 -27.02 2.28
N VAL A 350 11.01 -26.44 1.38
CA VAL A 350 12.06 -27.15 0.63
C VAL A 350 13.09 -27.72 1.58
N GLY A 351 13.54 -26.94 2.57
CA GLY A 351 14.48 -27.40 3.60
C GLY A 351 13.97 -28.62 4.37
N VAL A 352 12.71 -28.57 4.82
CA VAL A 352 12.03 -29.69 5.48
C VAL A 352 11.94 -30.90 4.56
N ALA A 353 11.57 -30.72 3.29
CA ALA A 353 11.46 -31.82 2.33
C ALA A 353 12.80 -32.51 2.04
N VAL A 354 13.88 -31.73 1.89
CA VAL A 354 15.24 -32.25 1.69
C VAL A 354 15.74 -32.99 2.93
N ALA A 355 15.51 -32.43 4.12
CA ALA A 355 15.92 -33.05 5.39
C ALA A 355 15.17 -34.36 5.65
N THR A 356 13.86 -34.39 5.40
CA THR A 356 13.00 -35.56 5.65
C THR A 356 13.00 -36.61 4.53
N LEU A 357 13.61 -36.32 3.37
CA LEU A 357 13.55 -37.17 2.16
C LEU A 357 12.10 -37.60 1.86
N SER A 358 11.18 -36.64 2.00
CA SER A 358 9.77 -36.86 2.35
C SER A 358 9.16 -38.14 1.77
N ARG A 359 8.86 -39.10 2.67
CA ARG A 359 8.04 -40.29 2.35
C ARG A 359 6.54 -40.04 2.52
N ARG A 360 6.15 -38.86 3.03
CA ARG A 360 4.76 -38.52 3.33
C ARG A 360 4.17 -37.76 2.16
N LYS A 361 3.30 -38.41 1.40
CA LYS A 361 2.44 -37.76 0.40
C LYS A 361 1.26 -37.12 1.14
N LEU A 362 0.94 -35.88 0.79
CA LEU A 362 -0.34 -35.28 1.22
C LEU A 362 -1.50 -36.13 0.73
N GLN A 363 -2.43 -36.38 1.63
CA GLN A 363 -3.63 -37.14 1.31
C GLN A 363 -4.64 -36.26 0.55
N GLU A 364 -5.49 -36.87 -0.27
CA GLU A 364 -6.54 -36.14 -1.00
C GLU A 364 -7.45 -35.32 -0.08
N ARG A 365 -7.67 -35.76 1.17
CA ARG A 365 -8.46 -35.03 2.17
C ARG A 365 -7.80 -33.73 2.61
N GLU A 366 -6.51 -33.77 2.93
CA GLU A 366 -5.72 -32.59 3.31
C GLU A 366 -5.72 -31.59 2.15
N GLY A 367 -5.57 -32.11 0.93
CA GLY A 367 -5.71 -31.32 -0.28
C GLY A 367 -7.11 -30.68 -0.43
N ARG A 368 -8.21 -31.40 -0.23
CA ARG A 368 -9.54 -30.78 -0.33
C ARG A 368 -9.72 -29.63 0.66
N TRP A 369 -9.32 -29.81 1.91
CA TRP A 369 -9.38 -28.76 2.93
C TRP A 369 -8.53 -27.53 2.57
N LEU A 370 -7.32 -27.75 2.03
CA LEU A 370 -6.48 -26.66 1.58
C LEU A 370 -7.13 -25.87 0.43
N LYS A 371 -7.83 -26.53 -0.51
CA LYS A 371 -8.57 -25.84 -1.60
C LYS A 371 -9.73 -24.99 -1.08
N LEU A 372 -10.45 -25.49 -0.06
CA LEU A 372 -11.54 -24.75 0.54
C LEU A 372 -11.01 -23.50 1.25
N LEU A 373 -9.97 -23.67 2.07
CA LEU A 373 -9.32 -22.55 2.77
C LEU A 373 -8.78 -21.53 1.76
N SER A 374 -8.09 -22.00 0.71
CA SER A 374 -7.57 -21.13 -0.35
C SER A 374 -8.66 -20.35 -1.07
N GLY A 375 -9.73 -21.06 -1.47
CA GLY A 375 -10.86 -20.48 -2.18
C GLY A 375 -11.61 -19.47 -1.33
N ALA A 376 -11.82 -19.77 -0.05
CA ALA A 376 -12.48 -18.89 0.89
C ALA A 376 -11.70 -17.58 1.09
N ILE A 377 -10.37 -17.67 1.28
CA ILE A 377 -9.50 -16.49 1.43
C ILE A 377 -9.50 -15.65 0.15
N MET A 378 -9.35 -16.28 -1.02
CA MET A 378 -9.38 -15.57 -2.32
C MET A 378 -10.71 -14.85 -2.57
N VAL A 379 -11.85 -15.50 -2.30
CA VAL A 379 -13.17 -14.86 -2.43
C VAL A 379 -13.32 -13.73 -1.43
N LEU A 380 -12.90 -13.91 -0.18
CA LEU A 380 -12.96 -12.87 0.84
C LEU A 380 -12.16 -11.63 0.43
N LEU A 381 -10.90 -11.80 0.05
CA LEU A 381 -10.02 -10.71 -0.39
C LEU A 381 -10.53 -10.05 -1.67
N GLY A 382 -11.00 -10.84 -2.65
CA GLY A 382 -11.59 -10.32 -3.88
C GLY A 382 -12.87 -9.52 -3.65
N LEU A 383 -13.75 -9.97 -2.75
CA LEU A 383 -14.96 -9.24 -2.35
C LEU A 383 -14.61 -7.96 -1.58
N LEU A 384 -13.59 -7.98 -0.72
CA LEU A 384 -13.11 -6.78 -0.03
C LEU A 384 -12.60 -5.74 -1.03
N LEU A 385 -11.78 -6.14 -2.00
CA LEU A 385 -11.32 -5.27 -3.12
C LEU A 385 -12.48 -4.64 -3.90
N LEU A 386 -13.54 -5.42 -4.17
CA LEU A 386 -14.71 -4.96 -4.93
C LEU A 386 -15.65 -4.05 -4.12
N LEU A 387 -16.05 -4.50 -2.93
CA LEU A 387 -17.13 -3.88 -2.16
C LEU A 387 -16.64 -2.75 -1.26
N LYS A 388 -15.45 -2.89 -0.64
CA LYS A 388 -14.88 -1.92 0.29
C LYS A 388 -13.35 -1.87 0.17
N PRO A 389 -12.82 -1.28 -0.93
CA PRO A 389 -11.37 -1.14 -1.11
C PRO A 389 -10.73 -0.35 0.05
N ASP A 390 -11.49 0.57 0.64
CA ASP A 390 -11.03 1.41 1.74
C ASP A 390 -10.62 0.58 2.95
N TRP A 391 -11.23 -0.59 3.19
CA TRP A 391 -10.89 -1.48 4.31
C TRP A 391 -9.55 -2.21 4.15
N LEU A 392 -9.02 -2.27 2.93
CA LEU A 392 -7.68 -2.79 2.65
C LEU A 392 -6.63 -1.68 2.63
N ALA A 393 -7.07 -0.42 2.56
CA ALA A 393 -6.23 0.78 2.52
C ALA A 393 -6.28 1.60 3.84
N THR A 394 -7.10 1.19 4.81
CA THR A 394 -7.19 1.70 6.19
C THR A 394 -6.60 0.68 7.15
#